data_AF-A0A4Y6RQB8-F1
#
_entry.id   AF-A0A4Y6RQB8-F1
#
_cell.length_a   1.000
_cell.length_b   1.000
_cell.length_c   1.000
_cell.angle_alpha   90.00
_cell.angle_beta   90.00
_cell.angle_gamma   90.00
#
_symmetry.space_group_name_H-M   'P 1'
#
loop_
_entity.id
_entity.type
_entity.pdbx_description
1 polymer ?
#
loop_
_entity_poly.entity_id
_entity_poly.type
_entity_poly.pdbx_seq_one_letter_code
_entity_poly.pdbx_strand_id
1 'polypeptide(L)'
;MAAFRQPITAIVIAFWFCFWLLNGLDKFFARQDVGFVHWWGNHRVEKFTMYFDRLAIDPAYVTGTLIFAGIIEFLAAGMFLVAGIRLVQGRPGAAYRTDLAIAASVAVFLGFAIFDVIVGDRAELLEHSTYIGVLLVSFLAVAAESFFRHLKDLDGDSTINRTYPPETR
;
A
#
# COMPACT_ATOMS: atom_id res chain seq x y z
N MET A 1 -16.46 1.50 -18.09
CA MET A 1 -16.04 0.62 -16.97
C MET A 1 -16.10 1.42 -15.67
N ALA A 2 -16.48 0.79 -14.55
CA ALA A 2 -16.64 1.48 -13.25
C ALA A 2 -15.38 2.22 -12.76
N ALA A 3 -14.18 1.72 -13.12
CA ALA A 3 -12.91 2.38 -12.81
C ALA A 3 -12.78 3.81 -13.38
N PHE A 4 -13.38 4.11 -14.53
CA PHE A 4 -13.37 5.48 -15.10
C PHE A 4 -14.27 6.46 -14.33
N ARG A 5 -15.15 5.96 -13.45
CA ARG A 5 -15.91 6.81 -12.53
C ARG A 5 -15.07 7.20 -11.31
N GLN A 6 -14.01 6.45 -11.02
CA GLN A 6 -13.10 6.72 -9.89
C GLN A 6 -11.62 6.69 -10.29
N PRO A 7 -11.20 7.56 -11.24
CA PRO A 7 -9.84 7.56 -11.74
C PRO A 7 -8.77 7.80 -10.67
N ILE A 8 -8.99 8.70 -9.71
CA ILE A 8 -8.01 8.98 -8.65
C ILE A 8 -7.88 7.76 -7.73
N THR A 9 -9.02 7.20 -7.31
CA THR A 9 -9.03 5.98 -6.49
C THR A 9 -8.35 4.81 -7.23
N ALA A 10 -8.59 4.66 -8.53
CA ALA A 10 -7.96 3.61 -9.34
C ALA A 10 -6.43 3.77 -9.40
N ILE A 11 -5.92 4.99 -9.62
CA ILE A 11 -4.49 5.29 -9.66
C ILE A 11 -3.84 5.02 -8.31
N VAL A 12 -4.46 5.48 -7.21
CA VAL A 12 -3.97 5.25 -5.84
C VAL A 12 -3.87 3.75 -5.54
N ILE A 13 -4.92 2.99 -5.86
CA ILE A 13 -4.92 1.53 -5.67
C ILE A 13 -3.80 0.88 -6.49
N ALA A 14 -3.71 1.21 -7.78
CA ALA A 14 -2.73 0.60 -8.67
C ALA A 14 -1.29 0.92 -8.25
N PHE A 15 -1.01 2.17 -7.90
CA PHE A 15 0.30 2.61 -7.43
C PHE A 15 0.72 1.85 -6.18
N TRP A 16 -0.11 1.86 -5.12
CA TRP A 16 0.25 1.21 -3.86
C TRP A 16 0.24 -0.32 -3.93
N PHE A 17 -0.63 -0.91 -4.76
CA PHE A 17 -0.56 -2.34 -5.06
C PHE A 17 0.79 -2.71 -5.67
N CYS A 18 1.19 -2.04 -6.74
CA CYS A 18 2.47 -2.29 -7.40
C CYS A 18 3.65 -2.00 -6.46
N PHE A 19 3.60 -0.90 -5.71
CA PHE A 19 4.63 -0.55 -4.75
C PHE A 19 4.86 -1.68 -3.74
N TRP A 20 3.81 -2.17 -3.08
CA TRP A 20 3.93 -3.21 -2.07
C TRP A 20 4.28 -4.57 -2.66
N LEU A 21 3.70 -4.91 -3.81
CA LEU A 21 3.99 -6.17 -4.50
C LEU A 21 5.46 -6.23 -4.93
N LEU A 22 5.96 -5.17 -5.57
CA LEU A 22 7.34 -5.14 -6.07
C LEU A 22 8.34 -5.08 -4.92
N ASN A 23 8.05 -4.35 -3.83
CA ASN A 23 8.90 -4.37 -2.62
C ASN A 23 8.92 -5.75 -1.94
N GLY A 24 7.77 -6.43 -1.90
CA GLY A 24 7.70 -7.80 -1.38
C GLY A 24 8.56 -8.72 -2.23
N LEU A 25 8.37 -8.72 -3.55
CA LEU A 25 9.14 -9.52 -4.50
C LEU A 25 10.65 -9.24 -4.42
N ASP A 26 11.05 -7.99 -4.18
CA ASP A 26 12.46 -7.58 -4.01
C ASP A 26 13.18 -8.41 -2.93
N LYS A 27 12.48 -8.75 -1.85
CA LYS A 27 13.02 -9.53 -0.72
C LYS A 27 13.16 -11.02 -1.03
N PHE A 28 12.41 -11.54 -2.01
CA PHE A 28 12.51 -12.93 -2.43
C PHE A 28 13.51 -13.12 -3.58
N PHE A 29 13.53 -12.18 -4.54
CA PHE A 29 14.37 -12.30 -5.73
C PHE A 29 15.79 -11.80 -5.50
N ALA A 30 16.04 -10.85 -4.60
CA ALA A 30 17.37 -10.49 -4.11
C ALA A 30 18.50 -10.46 -5.19
N ARG A 31 18.24 -9.79 -6.32
CA ARG A 31 19.15 -9.70 -7.49
C ARG A 31 19.42 -10.98 -8.28
N GLN A 32 18.47 -11.89 -8.29
CA GLN A 32 18.51 -13.07 -9.14
C GLN A 32 17.99 -12.78 -10.55
N ASP A 33 18.49 -13.54 -11.51
CA ASP A 33 17.90 -13.61 -12.84
C ASP A 33 16.58 -14.37 -12.77
N VAL A 34 15.48 -13.68 -13.06
CA VAL A 34 14.14 -14.26 -13.12
C VAL A 34 13.80 -14.52 -14.58
N GLY A 35 14.18 -15.71 -15.06
CA GLY A 35 14.01 -16.10 -16.47
C GLY A 35 14.89 -15.25 -17.39
N PHE A 36 14.28 -14.34 -18.14
CA PHE A 36 14.98 -13.45 -19.07
C PHE A 36 15.19 -12.02 -18.54
N VAL A 37 14.79 -11.73 -17.30
CA VAL A 37 14.91 -10.41 -16.67
C VAL A 37 15.86 -10.47 -15.49
N HIS A 38 16.88 -9.62 -15.49
CA HIS A 38 17.73 -9.40 -14.32
C HIS A 38 17.05 -8.45 -13.33
N TRP A 39 16.82 -8.90 -12.10
CA TRP A 39 16.15 -8.09 -11.08
C TRP A 39 17.14 -7.14 -10.38
N TRP A 40 17.20 -5.86 -10.76
CA TRP A 40 18.15 -4.87 -10.18
C TRP A 40 17.81 -4.36 -8.77
N GLY A 41 17.06 -5.15 -8.01
CA GLY A 41 16.61 -4.88 -6.64
C GLY A 41 17.67 -4.39 -5.65
N ASN A 42 17.27 -4.03 -4.44
CA ASN A 42 18.23 -3.57 -3.42
C ASN A 42 19.05 -4.76 -2.86
N HIS A 43 20.24 -4.49 -2.30
CA HIS A 43 21.06 -5.48 -1.59
C HIS A 43 20.49 -5.78 -0.20
N ARG A 44 19.27 -6.31 -0.13
CA ARG A 44 18.52 -6.48 1.12
C ARG A 44 19.23 -7.40 2.11
N VAL A 45 19.87 -8.48 1.64
CA VAL A 45 20.63 -9.40 2.51
C VAL A 45 21.83 -8.72 3.15
N GLU A 46 22.65 -8.04 2.35
CA GLU A 46 23.83 -7.32 2.85
C GLU A 46 23.43 -6.20 3.82
N LYS A 47 22.37 -5.45 3.47
CA LYS A 47 21.86 -4.37 4.30
C LYS A 47 21.35 -4.85 5.66
N PHE A 48 20.54 -5.93 5.67
CA PHE A 48 20.05 -6.50 6.93
C PHE A 48 21.15 -7.19 7.72
N THR A 49 22.16 -7.77 7.08
CA THR A 49 23.35 -8.29 7.78
C THR A 49 24.03 -7.16 8.56
N MET A 50 24.22 -6.00 7.93
CA MET A 50 24.79 -4.82 8.59
C MET A 50 23.94 -4.32 9.77
N TYR A 51 22.61 -4.39 9.69
CA TYR A 51 21.74 -4.04 10.81
C TYR A 51 21.90 -5.01 11.98
N PHE A 52 21.99 -6.31 11.69
CA PHE A 52 22.08 -7.35 12.70
C PHE A 52 23.43 -7.29 13.41
N ASP A 53 24.51 -6.99 12.67
CA ASP A 53 25.83 -6.71 13.24
C ASP A 53 25.79 -5.53 14.23
N ARG A 54 25.12 -4.43 13.87
CA ARG A 54 24.96 -3.26 14.77
C ARG A 54 24.17 -3.58 16.04
N LEU A 55 23.19 -4.47 15.94
CA LEU A 55 22.37 -4.90 17.07
C LEU A 55 22.98 -6.07 17.86
N ALA A 56 24.14 -6.57 17.43
CA ALA A 56 24.75 -7.80 17.96
C ALA A 56 23.79 -9.01 17.95
N ILE A 57 22.98 -9.12 16.89
CA ILE A 57 22.05 -10.24 16.66
C ILE A 57 22.71 -11.22 15.67
N ASP A 58 22.49 -12.52 15.89
CA ASP A 58 22.99 -13.57 15.01
C ASP A 58 22.50 -13.37 13.54
N PRO A 59 23.41 -13.32 12.55
CA PRO A 59 23.06 -13.21 11.13
C PRO A 59 22.14 -14.32 10.60
N ALA A 60 22.04 -15.48 11.28
CA ALA A 60 21.15 -16.57 10.90
C ALA A 60 19.67 -16.15 10.82
N TYR A 61 19.29 -15.08 11.53
CA TYR A 61 17.93 -14.55 11.55
C TYR A 61 17.62 -13.60 10.38
N VAL A 62 18.62 -13.12 9.63
CA VAL A 62 18.45 -12.14 8.53
C VAL A 62 17.44 -12.63 7.48
N THR A 63 17.59 -13.85 7.00
CA THR A 63 16.69 -14.43 5.99
C THR A 63 15.26 -14.54 6.52
N GLY A 64 15.09 -14.97 7.77
CA GLY A 64 13.78 -15.06 8.41
C GLY A 64 13.09 -13.69 8.52
N THR A 65 13.84 -12.66 8.91
CA THR A 65 13.33 -11.28 8.99
C THR A 65 12.96 -10.72 7.62
N LEU A 66 13.75 -11.00 6.57
CA LEU A 66 13.43 -10.58 5.20
C LEU A 66 12.16 -11.26 4.68
N ILE A 67 12.01 -12.56 4.91
CA ILE A 67 10.79 -13.30 4.54
C ILE A 67 9.59 -12.74 5.28
N PHE A 68 9.72 -12.51 6.59
CA PHE A 68 8.65 -11.92 7.40
C PHE A 68 8.23 -10.55 6.86
N ALA A 69 9.19 -9.66 6.60
CA ALA A 69 8.91 -8.35 6.02
C ALA A 69 8.22 -8.48 4.65
N GLY A 70 8.71 -9.37 3.78
CA GLY A 70 8.10 -9.62 2.46
C GLY A 70 6.66 -10.13 2.55
N ILE A 71 6.33 -10.98 3.53
CA ILE A 71 4.95 -11.44 3.77
C ILE A 71 4.05 -10.27 4.17
N ILE A 72 4.50 -9.41 5.10
CA ILE A 72 3.74 -8.23 5.53
C ILE A 72 3.45 -7.30 4.34
N GLU A 73 4.44 -7.09 3.46
CA GLU A 73 4.28 -6.28 2.25
C GLU A 73 3.30 -6.91 1.26
N PHE A 74 3.33 -8.22 1.06
CA PHE A 74 2.33 -8.90 0.24
C PHE A 74 0.92 -8.83 0.84
N LEU A 75 0.77 -8.87 2.17
CA LEU A 75 -0.53 -8.66 2.80
C LEU A 75 -1.06 -7.25 2.52
N ALA A 76 -0.21 -6.22 2.60
CA ALA A 76 -0.57 -4.86 2.24
C ALA A 76 -0.96 -4.74 0.76
N ALA A 77 -0.20 -5.35 -0.16
CA ALA A 77 -0.55 -5.44 -1.57
C ALA A 77 -1.91 -6.13 -1.77
N GLY A 78 -2.16 -7.23 -1.07
CA GLY A 78 -3.42 -7.98 -1.11
C GLY A 78 -4.64 -7.12 -0.73
N MET A 79 -4.49 -6.20 0.23
CA MET A 79 -5.57 -5.28 0.59
C MET A 79 -5.92 -4.32 -0.55
N PHE A 80 -4.92 -3.77 -1.25
CA PHE A 80 -5.14 -2.95 -2.44
C PHE A 80 -5.72 -3.75 -3.60
N LEU A 81 -5.29 -5.00 -3.79
CA LEU A 81 -5.87 -5.89 -4.79
C LEU A 81 -7.37 -6.11 -4.55
N VAL A 82 -7.77 -6.38 -3.30
CA VAL A 82 -9.19 -6.53 -2.94
C VAL A 82 -9.98 -5.25 -3.19
N ALA A 83 -9.42 -4.08 -2.86
CA ALA A 83 -10.04 -2.78 -3.17
C ALA A 83 -10.21 -2.59 -4.68
N GLY A 84 -9.17 -2.92 -5.47
CA GLY A 84 -9.17 -2.85 -6.93
C GLY A 84 -10.20 -3.76 -7.59
N ILE A 85 -10.32 -5.02 -7.13
CA ILE A 85 -11.33 -5.96 -7.62
C ILE A 85 -12.73 -5.39 -7.39
N ARG A 86 -13.02 -4.83 -6.20
CA ARG A 86 -14.32 -4.21 -5.91
C ARG A 86 -14.59 -2.99 -6.78
N LEU A 87 -13.56 -2.17 -7.01
CA LEU A 87 -13.66 -1.01 -7.89
C LEU A 87 -14.01 -1.41 -9.32
N VAL A 88 -13.34 -2.42 -9.87
CA VAL A 88 -13.61 -2.95 -11.22
C VAL A 88 -15.01 -3.56 -11.31
N GLN A 89 -15.46 -4.26 -10.27
CA GLN A 89 -16.80 -4.82 -10.16
C GLN A 89 -17.90 -3.76 -9.95
N GLY A 90 -17.55 -2.50 -9.72
CA GLY A 90 -18.51 -1.43 -9.44
C GLY A 90 -19.29 -1.63 -8.13
N ARG A 91 -18.73 -2.40 -7.19
CA ARG A 91 -19.38 -2.67 -5.90
C ARG A 91 -19.22 -1.48 -4.95
N PRO A 92 -20.24 -1.17 -4.12
CA PRO A 92 -20.12 -0.13 -3.11
C PRO A 92 -19.01 -0.47 -2.10
N GLY A 93 -18.40 0.57 -1.53
CA GLY A 93 -17.36 0.42 -0.50
C GLY A 93 -15.94 0.17 -1.03
N ALA A 94 -15.66 0.43 -2.32
CA ALA A 94 -14.29 0.43 -2.85
C ALA A 94 -13.41 1.48 -2.13
N ALA A 95 -13.89 2.72 -2.00
CA ALA A 95 -13.19 3.79 -1.27
C ALA A 95 -12.86 3.40 0.18
N TYR A 96 -13.84 2.90 0.93
CA TYR A 96 -13.61 2.41 2.31
C TYR A 96 -12.54 1.31 2.41
N ARG A 97 -12.49 0.40 1.43
CA ARG A 97 -11.45 -0.65 1.40
C ARG A 97 -10.08 -0.09 1.05
N THR A 98 -10.02 0.92 0.18
CA THR A 98 -8.80 1.68 -0.08
C THR A 98 -8.32 2.38 1.18
N ASP A 99 -9.22 3.03 1.94
CA ASP A 99 -8.87 3.70 3.20
C ASP A 99 -8.30 2.72 4.23
N LEU A 100 -8.90 1.53 4.34
CA LEU A 100 -8.38 0.46 5.21
C LEU A 100 -7.00 -0.02 4.77
N ALA A 101 -6.76 -0.15 3.46
CA ALA A 101 -5.46 -0.53 2.91
C ALA A 101 -4.39 0.55 3.16
N ILE A 102 -4.76 1.82 3.02
CA ILE A 102 -3.89 2.95 3.36
C ILE A 102 -3.57 2.94 4.86
N ALA A 103 -4.56 2.79 5.73
CA ALA A 103 -4.34 2.76 7.17
C ALA A 103 -3.42 1.61 7.60
N ALA A 104 -3.61 0.41 7.03
CA ALA A 104 -2.71 -0.72 7.26
C ALA A 104 -1.29 -0.42 6.76
N SER A 105 -1.15 0.19 5.59
CA SER A 105 0.14 0.59 5.03
C SER A 105 0.87 1.60 5.92
N VAL A 106 0.16 2.57 6.48
CA VAL A 106 0.71 3.53 7.44
C VAL A 106 1.21 2.81 8.68
N ALA A 107 0.47 1.82 9.20
CA ALA A 107 0.90 1.03 10.35
C ALA A 107 2.17 0.21 10.05
N VAL A 108 2.26 -0.39 8.86
CA VAL A 108 3.46 -1.11 8.41
C VAL A 108 4.67 -0.17 8.34
N PHE A 109 4.55 0.98 7.66
CA PHE A 109 5.65 1.94 7.58
C PHE A 109 6.01 2.56 8.92
N LEU A 110 5.05 2.75 9.82
CA LEU A 110 5.36 3.18 11.18
C LEU A 110 6.22 2.14 11.90
N GLY A 111 5.91 0.85 11.75
CA GLY A 111 6.73 -0.24 12.25
C GLY A 111 8.14 -0.22 11.66
N PHE A 112 8.28 -0.03 10.34
CA PHE A 112 9.58 0.09 9.68
C PHE A 112 10.35 1.31 10.14
N ALA A 113 9.72 2.47 10.27
CA ALA A 113 10.35 3.69 10.78
C ALA A 113 10.85 3.53 12.23
N ILE A 114 10.08 2.85 13.09
CA ILE A 114 10.54 2.51 14.45
C ILE A 114 11.80 1.62 14.37
N PHE A 115 11.78 0.60 13.52
CA PHE A 115 12.92 -0.27 13.31
C PHE A 115 14.15 0.51 12.81
N ASP A 116 13.98 1.42 11.86
CA ASP A 116 15.07 2.25 11.32
C ASP A 116 15.73 3.13 12.38
N VAL A 117 14.95 3.67 13.32
CA VAL A 117 15.49 4.40 14.48
C VAL A 117 16.34 3.49 15.36
N ILE A 118 15.88 2.25 15.59
CA ILE A 118 16.57 1.26 16.43
C ILE A 118 17.91 0.83 15.78
N VAL A 119 17.92 0.54 14.47
CA VAL A 119 19.15 0.12 13.75
C VAL A 119 20.03 1.30 13.30
N GLY A 120 19.53 2.53 13.49
CA GLY A 120 20.23 3.77 13.15
C GLY A 120 20.32 4.04 11.65
N ASP A 121 19.40 3.54 10.82
CA ASP A 121 19.34 3.89 9.40
C ASP A 121 18.50 5.16 9.19
N ARG A 122 19.18 6.30 9.06
CA ARG A 122 18.51 7.60 8.84
C ARG A 122 18.00 7.78 7.43
N ALA A 123 18.55 7.07 6.45
CA ALA A 123 18.11 7.17 5.06
C ALA A 123 16.76 6.44 4.88
N GLU A 124 16.65 5.20 5.38
CA GLU A 124 15.40 4.45 5.36
C GLU A 124 14.33 5.12 6.22
N LEU A 125 14.70 5.68 7.38
CA LEU A 125 13.76 6.42 8.21
C LEU A 125 13.10 7.58 7.44
N LEU A 126 13.89 8.33 6.67
CA LEU A 126 13.39 9.43 5.86
C LEU A 126 12.48 8.92 4.73
N GLU A 127 12.88 7.83 4.08
CA GLU A 127 12.13 7.18 3.01
C GLU A 127 10.77 6.68 3.49
N HIS A 128 10.73 5.87 4.56
CA HIS A 128 9.49 5.37 5.16
C HIS A 128 8.61 6.49 5.71
N SER A 129 9.18 7.52 6.33
CA SER A 129 8.41 8.70 6.79
C SER A 129 7.79 9.46 5.62
N THR A 130 8.51 9.57 4.50
CA THR A 130 7.98 10.19 3.28
C THR A 130 6.82 9.38 2.72
N TYR A 131 6.93 8.05 2.70
CA TYR A 131 5.83 7.18 2.25
C TYR A 131 4.58 7.31 3.11
N ILE A 132 4.72 7.47 4.43
CA ILE A 132 3.58 7.80 5.30
C ILE A 132 2.92 9.11 4.84
N GLY A 133 3.72 10.15 4.57
CA GLY A 133 3.20 11.42 4.04
C GLY A 133 2.43 11.24 2.72
N VAL A 134 2.99 10.49 1.77
CA VAL A 134 2.34 10.22 0.47
C VAL A 134 1.06 9.38 0.64
N LEU A 135 1.02 8.44 1.58
CA LEU A 135 -0.19 7.69 1.94
C LEU A 135 -1.29 8.59 2.49
N LEU A 136 -0.96 9.55 3.37
CA LEU A 136 -1.91 10.51 3.90
C LEU A 136 -2.46 11.44 2.81
N VAL A 137 -1.62 11.87 1.87
CA VAL A 137 -2.07 12.62 0.68
C VAL A 137 -2.96 11.75 -0.21
N SER A 138 -2.61 10.46 -0.39
CA SER A 138 -3.42 9.51 -1.14
C SER A 138 -4.81 9.32 -0.53
N PHE A 139 -4.89 9.22 0.80
CA PHE A 139 -6.15 9.18 1.54
C PHE A 139 -7.00 10.42 1.29
N LEU A 140 -6.39 11.61 1.42
CA LEU A 140 -7.08 12.87 1.15
C LEU A 140 -7.61 12.94 -0.29
N ALA A 141 -6.83 12.47 -1.26
CA ALA A 141 -7.23 12.42 -2.67
C ALA A 141 -8.42 11.48 -2.91
N VAL A 142 -8.43 10.29 -2.31
CA VAL A 142 -9.54 9.32 -2.39
C VAL A 142 -10.81 9.88 -1.72
N ALA A 143 -10.65 10.50 -0.55
CA ALA A 143 -11.75 11.13 0.18
C ALA A 143 -12.35 12.29 -0.61
N ALA A 144 -11.52 13.18 -1.16
CA ALA A 144 -11.96 14.31 -1.98
C ALA A 144 -12.72 13.83 -3.23
N GLU A 145 -12.20 12.84 -3.95
CA GLU A 145 -12.88 12.29 -5.12
C GLU A 145 -14.25 11.68 -4.77
N SER A 146 -14.34 11.01 -3.63
CA SER A 146 -15.59 10.43 -3.14
C SER A 146 -16.59 11.51 -2.74
N PHE A 147 -16.14 12.59 -2.10
CA PHE A 147 -16.96 13.74 -1.73
C PHE A 147 -17.51 14.48 -2.97
N PHE A 148 -16.65 14.83 -3.93
CA PHE A 148 -17.10 15.53 -5.15
C PHE A 148 -18.04 14.68 -6.01
N ARG A 149 -17.85 13.36 -6.03
CA ARG A 149 -18.83 12.46 -6.64
C ARG A 149 -20.18 12.50 -5.95
N HIS A 150 -20.18 12.45 -4.63
CA HIS A 150 -21.42 12.53 -3.86
C HIS A 150 -22.18 13.83 -4.17
N LEU A 151 -21.48 14.98 -4.23
CA LEU A 151 -22.07 16.25 -4.65
C LEU A 151 -22.62 16.20 -6.08
N LYS A 152 -21.87 15.65 -7.03
CA LYS A 152 -22.32 15.51 -8.43
C LYS A 152 -23.56 14.61 -8.55
N ASP A 153 -23.66 13.59 -7.73
CA ASP A 153 -24.83 12.71 -7.67
C ASP A 153 -26.05 13.41 -7.05
N LEU A 154 -25.85 14.42 -6.19
CA LEU A 154 -26.92 15.28 -5.64
C LEU A 154 -27.40 16.35 -6.63
N ASP A 155 -26.50 16.91 -7.45
CA ASP A 155 -26.78 17.97 -8.43
C ASP A 155 -27.34 17.45 -9.78
N GLY A 156 -27.37 16.14 -10.01
CA GLY A 156 -27.97 15.56 -11.20
C GLY A 156 -29.51 15.48 -11.12
N ASP A 157 -30.20 15.44 -12.26
CA ASP A 157 -31.63 15.07 -12.38
C ASP A 157 -31.93 13.62 -11.89
N SER A 158 -30.92 12.94 -11.36
CA SER A 158 -30.99 11.63 -10.74
C SER A 158 -31.77 11.70 -9.42
N THR A 159 -32.98 11.16 -9.43
CA THR A 159 -33.83 10.96 -8.23
C THR A 159 -33.33 9.84 -7.32
N ILE A 160 -32.25 9.13 -7.69
CA ILE A 160 -31.76 7.90 -7.03
C ILE A 160 -31.35 8.13 -5.56
N ASN A 161 -30.93 9.35 -5.21
CA ASN A 161 -30.53 9.72 -3.84
C ASN A 161 -31.47 10.71 -3.14
N ARG A 162 -32.66 11.01 -3.69
CA ARG A 162 -33.61 11.96 -3.06
C ARG A 162 -34.26 11.40 -1.79
N THR A 163 -34.21 10.09 -1.58
CA THR A 163 -34.69 9.45 -0.35
C THR A 163 -33.51 8.90 0.45
N TYR A 164 -33.17 9.60 1.52
CA TYR A 164 -32.45 9.03 2.65
C TYR A 164 -33.41 8.87 3.83
N PRO A 165 -33.49 7.69 4.48
CA PRO A 165 -32.69 6.50 4.21
C PRO A 165 -33.15 5.78 2.92
N PRO A 166 -32.24 5.10 2.20
CA PRO A 166 -32.64 4.19 1.13
C PRO A 166 -33.45 3.04 1.74
N GLU A 167 -34.56 2.66 1.10
CA GLU A 167 -35.39 1.55 1.57
C GLU A 167 -34.55 0.30 1.82
N THR A 168 -34.62 -0.23 3.04
CA THR A 168 -34.03 -1.52 3.40
C THR A 168 -34.83 -2.63 2.75
N ARG A 169 -34.36 -3.14 1.61
CA ARG A 169 -34.79 -4.42 1.04
C ARG A 169 -33.59 -5.26 0.67
#